data_AF-A0A2V1N527-F1
#
_entry.id   AF-A0A2V1N527-F1
#
_cell.length_a   1.000
_cell.length_b   1.000
_cell.length_c   1.000
_cell.angle_alpha   90.00
_cell.angle_beta   90.00
_cell.angle_gamma   90.00
#
_symmetry.space_group_name_H-M   'P 1'
#
loop_
_entity.id
_entity.type
_entity.pdbx_description
1 polymer ?
#
loop_
_entity_poly.entity_id
_entity_poly.type
_entity_poly.pdbx_seq_one_letter_code
_entity_poly.pdbx_strand_id
1 'polypeptide(L)'
;MKKQLIASIRANRFLLVTRFETILLGAYFITNAFQFARPDLLNTLASHIDDPPFAVGLIIIGTFMALVALFDLAPLTKWCYGIGECVWFIYTLSFWLQDYEIHGHVNLLTYLMLVVTIRIALEAWAGGEPDGVD
;
A
#
# COMPACT_ATOMS: atom_id res chain seq x y z
N MET A 1 -15.38 -25.09 4.00
CA MET A 1 -14.83 -24.04 3.13
C MET A 1 -15.52 -22.68 3.28
N LYS A 2 -16.82 -22.50 2.92
CA LYS A 2 -17.50 -21.19 3.03
C LYS A 2 -17.46 -20.54 4.43
N LYS A 3 -17.71 -21.31 5.50
CA LYS A 3 -17.69 -20.79 6.88
C LYS A 3 -16.31 -20.29 7.31
N GLN A 4 -15.26 -21.00 6.90
CA GLN A 4 -13.87 -20.65 7.19
C GLN A 4 -13.47 -19.35 6.46
N LEU A 5 -13.80 -19.23 5.17
CA LEU A 5 -13.56 -18.02 4.40
C LEU A 5 -14.23 -16.78 5.00
N ILE A 6 -15.49 -16.90 5.43
CA ILE A 6 -16.23 -15.79 6.05
C ILE A 6 -15.59 -15.36 7.38
N ALA A 7 -15.09 -16.32 8.17
CA ALA A 7 -14.38 -16.03 9.41
C ALA A 7 -13.05 -15.29 9.13
N SER A 8 -12.27 -15.77 8.17
CA SER A 8 -11.00 -15.14 7.77
C SER A 8 -11.21 -13.73 7.21
N ILE A 9 -12.24 -13.51 6.38
CA ILE A 9 -12.59 -12.17 5.88
C ILE A 9 -12.93 -11.23 7.04
N ARG A 10 -13.66 -11.70 8.06
CA ARG A 10 -14.04 -10.85 9.20
C ARG A 10 -12.84 -10.47 10.06
N ALA A 11 -11.92 -11.42 10.29
CA ALA A 11 -10.70 -11.23 11.05
C ALA A 11 -9.72 -10.28 10.33
N ASN A 12 -9.54 -10.49 9.02
CA ASN A 12 -8.55 -9.77 8.21
C ASN A 12 -9.15 -8.66 7.34
N ARG A 13 -10.34 -8.14 7.68
CA ARG A 13 -11.11 -7.20 6.83
C ARG A 13 -10.31 -5.96 6.45
N PHE A 14 -9.54 -5.42 7.39
CA PHE A 14 -8.77 -4.20 7.19
C PHE A 14 -7.55 -4.44 6.31
N LEU A 15 -6.84 -5.54 6.56
CA LEU A 15 -5.78 -6.02 5.71
C LEU A 15 -6.28 -6.19 4.27
N LEU A 16 -7.42 -6.84 4.07
CA LEU A 16 -8.04 -7.03 2.76
C LEU A 16 -8.34 -5.70 2.06
N VAL A 17 -8.99 -4.75 2.74
CA VAL A 17 -9.29 -3.42 2.19
C VAL A 17 -8.02 -2.72 1.75
N THR A 18 -7.00 -2.69 2.61
CA THR A 18 -5.68 -2.12 2.29
C THR A 18 -5.06 -2.75 1.03
N ARG A 19 -5.14 -4.09 0.87
CA ARG A 19 -4.56 -4.75 -0.31
C ARG A 19 -5.34 -4.47 -1.58
N PHE A 20 -6.66 -4.34 -1.49
CA PHE A 20 -7.46 -3.87 -2.62
C PHE A 20 -7.13 -2.43 -3.00
N GLU A 21 -6.92 -1.54 -2.02
CA GLU A 21 -6.45 -0.17 -2.31
C GLU A 21 -5.08 -0.18 -3.00
N THR A 22 -4.16 -1.07 -2.59
CA THR A 22 -2.86 -1.23 -3.28
C THR A 22 -3.02 -1.71 -4.74
N ILE A 23 -3.92 -2.65 -5.00
CA ILE A 23 -4.23 -3.11 -6.37
C ILE A 23 -4.84 -1.97 -7.20
N LEU A 24 -5.79 -1.24 -6.64
CA LEU A 24 -6.44 -0.11 -7.29
C LEU A 24 -5.44 1.03 -7.58
N LEU A 25 -4.52 1.29 -6.66
CA LEU A 25 -3.45 2.26 -6.85
C LEU A 25 -2.52 1.86 -8.00
N GLY A 26 -2.12 0.58 -8.08
CA GLY A 26 -1.35 0.07 -9.21
C GLY A 26 -2.12 0.19 -10.54
N ALA A 27 -3.41 -0.14 -10.55
CA ALA A 27 -4.25 0.02 -11.73
C ALA A 27 -4.43 1.50 -12.13
N TYR A 28 -4.51 2.40 -11.15
CA TYR A 28 -4.55 3.85 -11.37
C TYR A 28 -3.28 4.33 -12.08
N PHE A 29 -2.09 3.88 -11.67
CA PHE A 29 -0.84 4.23 -12.35
C PHE A 29 -0.73 3.67 -13.76
N ILE A 30 -1.22 2.45 -14.01
CA ILE A 30 -1.26 1.89 -15.36
C ILE A 30 -2.14 2.74 -16.28
N THR A 31 -3.29 3.21 -15.78
CA THR A 31 -4.25 3.99 -16.57
C THR A 31 -3.89 5.46 -16.70
N ASN A 32 -3.12 6.01 -15.76
CA ASN A 32 -2.68 7.40 -15.70
C ASN A 32 -1.15 7.50 -15.79
N ALA A 33 -0.54 6.73 -16.70
CA ALA A 33 0.90 6.76 -16.92
C ALA A 33 1.40 8.20 -17.15
N PHE A 34 2.58 8.53 -16.61
CA PHE A 34 3.23 9.85 -16.69
C PHE A 34 2.67 10.93 -15.74
N GLN A 35 2.34 10.58 -14.49
CA GLN A 35 1.95 11.59 -13.50
C GLN A 35 3.15 12.42 -13.02
N PHE A 36 4.36 11.88 -13.04
CA PHE A 36 5.55 12.59 -12.55
C PHE A 36 6.22 13.41 -13.66
N ALA A 37 6.06 14.74 -13.63
CA ALA A 37 6.77 15.65 -14.52
C ALA A 37 8.28 15.69 -14.19
N ARG A 38 9.16 15.66 -15.20
CA ARG A 38 10.63 15.87 -15.06
C ARG A 38 10.98 17.29 -15.55
N PRO A 39 11.96 18.01 -14.95
CA PRO A 39 13.21 17.50 -14.35
C PRO A 39 13.59 18.09 -12.97
N ASP A 40 14.24 17.30 -12.10
CA ASP A 40 15.39 17.70 -11.25
C ASP A 40 15.85 16.57 -10.30
N LEU A 41 17.03 16.73 -9.69
CA LEU A 41 17.93 15.72 -9.10
C LEU A 41 17.30 14.75 -8.06
N LEU A 42 16.23 15.16 -7.35
CA LEU A 42 15.54 14.34 -6.34
C LEU A 42 14.50 13.37 -6.93
N ASN A 43 14.19 13.53 -8.23
CA ASN A 43 13.15 12.79 -8.95
C ASN A 43 13.61 11.38 -9.41
N THR A 44 14.84 10.94 -9.10
CA THR A 44 15.33 9.62 -9.53
C THR A 44 14.50 8.47 -8.94
N LEU A 45 14.02 8.63 -7.69
CA LEU A 45 13.15 7.66 -7.02
C LEU A 45 11.72 7.74 -7.54
N ALA A 46 11.15 8.94 -7.57
CA ALA A 46 9.77 9.18 -8.00
C ALA A 46 9.54 8.78 -9.47
N SER A 47 10.50 9.09 -10.35
CA SER A 47 10.42 8.71 -11.76
C SER A 47 10.68 7.22 -12.05
N HIS A 48 11.32 6.47 -11.14
CA HIS A 48 11.39 4.99 -11.22
C HIS A 48 10.11 4.32 -10.68
N ILE A 49 9.39 5.01 -9.78
CA ILE A 49 8.13 4.52 -9.21
C ILE A 49 6.98 4.71 -10.19
N ASP A 50 7.04 5.72 -11.06
CA ASP A 50 6.09 5.93 -12.17
C ASP A 50 6.31 5.00 -13.37
N ASP A 51 7.36 4.16 -13.35
CA ASP A 51 7.60 3.23 -14.44
C ASP A 51 6.54 2.11 -14.43
N PRO A 52 5.94 1.76 -15.59
CA PRO A 52 4.94 0.69 -15.71
C PRO A 52 5.27 -0.65 -15.00
N PRO A 53 6.52 -1.12 -14.93
CA PRO A 53 6.90 -2.32 -14.18
C PRO A 53 6.63 -2.21 -12.67
N PHE A 54 6.72 -1.01 -12.09
CA PHE A 54 6.52 -0.78 -10.66
C PHE A 54 5.03 -0.81 -10.29
N ALA A 55 4.18 -0.25 -11.15
CA ALA A 55 2.72 -0.35 -11.04
C ALA A 55 2.21 -1.80 -11.19
N VAL A 56 2.81 -2.58 -12.09
CA VAL A 56 2.54 -4.03 -12.20
C VAL A 56 2.99 -4.77 -10.94
N GLY A 57 4.15 -4.40 -10.39
CA GLY A 57 4.65 -4.92 -9.11
C GLY A 57 3.67 -4.71 -7.96
N LEU A 58 3.07 -3.52 -7.85
CA LEU A 58 2.02 -3.22 -6.86
C LEU A 58 0.83 -4.17 -6.96
N ILE A 59 0.34 -4.42 -8.17
CA ILE A 59 -0.82 -5.30 -8.39
C ILE A 59 -0.48 -6.73 -7.97
N ILE A 60 0.71 -7.23 -8.33
CA ILE A 60 1.17 -8.58 -7.97
C ILE A 60 1.30 -8.71 -6.45
N ILE A 61 1.99 -7.77 -5.81
CA ILE A 61 2.21 -7.76 -4.36
C ILE A 61 0.88 -7.65 -3.61
N GLY A 62 0.02 -6.72 -4.02
CA GLY A 62 -1.32 -6.54 -3.44
C GLY A 62 -2.18 -7.80 -3.57
N THR A 63 -2.16 -8.45 -4.74
CA THR A 63 -2.90 -9.70 -4.98
C THR A 63 -2.39 -10.83 -4.08
N PHE A 64 -1.07 -11.01 -3.97
CA PHE A 64 -0.47 -12.02 -3.11
C PHE A 64 -0.87 -11.81 -1.64
N MET A 65 -0.78 -10.58 -1.14
CA MET A 65 -1.15 -10.25 0.23
C MET A 65 -2.66 -10.39 0.49
N ALA A 66 -3.50 -10.11 -0.51
CA ALA A 66 -4.94 -10.35 -0.40
C ALA A 66 -5.23 -11.85 -0.25
N LEU A 67 -4.51 -12.73 -0.97
CA LEU A 67 -4.64 -14.17 -0.80
C LEU A 67 -4.17 -14.63 0.59
N VAL A 68 -3.03 -14.10 1.08
CA VAL A 68 -2.56 -14.37 2.45
C VAL A 68 -3.62 -14.02 3.49
N ALA A 69 -4.30 -12.88 3.32
CA ALA A 69 -5.38 -12.43 4.20
C ALA A 69 -6.65 -13.29 4.09
N LEU A 70 -7.01 -13.74 2.89
CA LEU A 70 -8.18 -14.61 2.64
C LEU A 70 -8.02 -16.02 3.21
N PHE A 71 -6.79 -16.57 3.15
CA PHE A 71 -6.48 -17.91 3.63
C PHE A 71 -5.95 -17.95 5.07
N ASP A 72 -5.84 -16.79 5.72
CA ASP A 72 -5.41 -16.66 7.12
C ASP A 72 -4.06 -17.33 7.41
N LEU A 73 -3.06 -17.02 6.57
CA LEU A 73 -1.70 -17.54 6.73
C LEU A 73 -0.96 -16.73 7.80
N ALA A 74 -1.27 -16.99 9.07
CA ALA A 74 -0.79 -16.27 10.26
C ALA A 74 0.70 -15.85 10.26
N PRO A 75 1.69 -16.71 9.89
CA PRO A 75 3.09 -16.28 9.89
C PRO A 75 3.42 -15.26 8.79
N LEU A 76 2.67 -15.25 7.67
CA LEU A 76 2.88 -14.31 6.57
C LEU A 76 2.13 -12.99 6.78
N THR A 77 1.09 -12.97 7.60
CA THR A 77 0.28 -11.76 7.86
C THR A 77 1.12 -10.61 8.41
N LYS A 78 2.04 -10.89 9.35
CA LYS A 78 2.95 -9.88 9.92
C LYS A 78 3.85 -9.25 8.84
N TRP A 79 4.39 -10.06 7.94
CA TRP A 79 5.19 -9.59 6.81
C TRP A 79 4.37 -8.77 5.82
N CYS A 80 3.09 -9.12 5.62
CA CYS A 80 2.20 -8.34 4.75
C CYS A 80 2.00 -6.92 5.29
N TYR A 81 1.82 -6.75 6.60
CA TYR A 81 1.74 -5.43 7.22
C TYR A 81 3.02 -4.63 7.01
N GLY A 82 4.19 -5.17 7.34
CA GLY A 82 5.47 -4.46 7.17
C GLY A 82 5.78 -4.09 5.72
N ILE A 83 5.61 -5.01 4.76
CA ILE A 83 5.82 -4.70 3.35
C ILE A 83 4.78 -3.69 2.86
N GLY A 84 3.52 -3.80 3.31
CA GLY A 84 2.47 -2.83 2.99
C GLY A 84 2.79 -1.43 3.45
N GLU A 85 3.24 -1.28 4.69
CA GLU A 85 3.64 -0.01 5.27
C GLU A 85 4.80 0.60 4.48
N CYS A 86 5.85 -0.17 4.18
CA CYS A 86 6.97 0.30 3.36
C CYS A 86 6.51 0.79 1.98
N VAL A 87 5.64 0.04 1.30
CA VAL A 87 5.10 0.42 -0.01
C VAL A 87 4.36 1.75 0.11
N TRP A 88 3.37 1.85 1.00
CA TRP A 88 2.55 3.05 1.13
C TRP A 88 3.34 4.27 1.62
N PHE A 89 4.33 4.06 2.48
CA PHE A 89 5.23 5.12 2.92
C PHE A 89 6.06 5.67 1.76
N ILE A 90 6.64 4.80 0.93
CA ILE A 90 7.41 5.20 -0.26
C ILE A 90 6.51 6.01 -1.21
N TYR A 91 5.31 5.52 -1.51
CA TYR A 91 4.37 6.24 -2.39
C TYR A 91 3.94 7.58 -1.83
N THR A 92 3.61 7.65 -0.54
CA THR A 92 3.25 8.91 0.13
C THR A 92 4.40 9.91 0.05
N LEU A 93 5.63 9.47 0.28
CA LEU A 93 6.81 10.32 0.19
C LEU A 93 7.03 10.82 -1.25
N SER A 94 6.90 9.95 -2.26
CA SER A 94 7.02 10.32 -3.67
C SER A 94 5.99 11.36 -4.09
N PHE A 95 4.73 11.16 -3.70
CA PHE A 95 3.63 12.09 -3.97
C PHE A 95 3.83 13.43 -3.26
N TRP A 96 4.31 13.39 -2.02
CA TRP A 96 4.58 14.60 -1.23
C TRP A 96 5.71 15.43 -1.83
N LEU A 97 6.81 14.79 -2.24
CA LEU A 97 7.92 15.46 -2.92
C LEU A 97 7.47 16.06 -4.26
N GLN A 98 6.74 15.29 -5.06
CA GLN A 98 6.24 15.76 -6.35
C GLN A 98 5.30 16.97 -6.20
N ASP A 99 4.34 16.91 -5.28
CA ASP A 99 3.40 17.99 -5.05
C ASP A 99 4.10 19.29 -4.64
N TYR A 100 5.09 19.18 -3.75
CA TYR A 100 5.86 20.33 -3.31
C TYR A 100 6.72 20.91 -4.44
N GLU A 101 7.35 20.06 -5.26
CA GLU A 101 8.18 20.49 -6.39
C GLU A 101 7.37 21.12 -7.53
N ILE A 102 6.22 20.56 -7.88
CA ILE A 102 5.42 21.01 -9.04
C ILE A 102 4.44 22.12 -8.66
N HIS A 103 3.78 22.01 -7.51
CA HIS A 103 2.65 22.88 -7.13
C HIS A 103 2.97 23.81 -5.96
N GLY A 104 4.08 23.59 -5.23
CA GLY A 104 4.43 24.36 -4.02
C GLY A 104 3.51 24.12 -2.83
N HIS A 105 2.58 23.17 -2.93
CA HIS A 105 1.64 22.77 -1.87
C HIS A 105 1.21 21.32 -2.05
N VAL A 106 0.76 20.70 -0.97
CA VAL A 106 0.33 19.29 -0.95
C VAL A 106 -1.11 19.17 -1.46
N ASN A 107 -1.35 18.32 -2.46
CA ASN A 107 -2.67 18.05 -3.01
C ASN A 107 -3.46 17.03 -2.18
N LEU A 108 -4.77 17.01 -2.41
CA LEU A 108 -5.69 16.08 -1.75
C LEU A 108 -5.26 14.61 -1.90
N LEU A 109 -4.73 14.21 -3.05
CA LEU A 109 -4.31 12.83 -3.32
C LEU A 109 -3.19 12.39 -2.37
N THR A 110 -2.22 13.26 -2.11
CA THR A 110 -1.12 13.00 -1.17
C THR A 110 -1.63 12.90 0.27
N TYR A 111 -2.59 13.74 0.66
CA TYR A 111 -3.25 13.60 1.96
C TYR A 111 -3.99 12.26 2.09
N LEU A 112 -4.66 11.80 1.03
CA LEU A 112 -5.31 10.48 1.02
C LEU A 112 -4.29 9.34 1.17
N MET A 113 -3.15 9.42 0.49
CA MET A 113 -2.08 8.42 0.65
C MET A 113 -1.50 8.41 2.07
N LEU A 114 -1.34 9.59 2.68
CA LEU A 114 -0.88 9.72 4.06
C LEU A 114 -1.89 9.10 5.04
N VAL A 115 -3.19 9.33 4.85
CA VAL A 115 -4.24 8.69 5.68
C VAL A 115 -4.16 7.18 5.58
N VAL A 116 -4.00 6.62 4.38
CA VAL A 116 -3.86 5.16 4.21
C VAL A 116 -2.58 4.65 4.88
N THR A 117 -1.45 5.36 4.72
CA THR A 117 -0.18 4.99 5.36
C THR A 117 -0.30 4.95 6.89
N ILE A 118 -0.90 5.98 7.49
CA ILE A 118 -1.16 6.03 8.94
C ILE A 118 -2.07 4.88 9.36
N ARG A 119 -3.14 4.61 8.60
CA ARG A 119 -4.04 3.49 8.88
C ARG A 119 -3.28 2.16 8.92
N ILE A 120 -2.41 1.91 7.95
CA ILE A 120 -1.61 0.68 7.87
C ILE A 120 -0.64 0.59 9.04
N ALA A 121 0.02 1.69 9.40
CA ALA A 121 0.93 1.73 10.55
C ALA A 121 0.17 1.38 11.85
N LEU A 122 -1.00 1.99 12.06
CA LEU A 122 -1.86 1.69 13.21
C LEU A 122 -2.33 0.23 13.22
N GLU A 123 -2.68 -0.33 12.07
CA GLU A 123 -3.06 -1.74 11.93
C GLU A 123 -1.88 -2.69 12.16
N ALA A 124 -0.68 -2.34 11.69
CA ALA A 124 0.54 -3.11 11.90
C ALA A 124 0.92 -3.15 13.38
N TRP A 125 0.75 -2.03 14.09
CA TRP A 125 0.99 -1.93 15.52
C TRP A 125 -0.09 -2.66 16.34
N ALA A 126 -1.37 -2.53 15.97
CA ALA A 126 -2.47 -3.24 16.61
C ALA A 126 -2.45 -4.75 16.35
N GLY A 127 -2.00 -5.19 15.17
CA GLY A 127 -1.74 -6.60 14.84
C GLY A 127 -0.42 -7.13 15.42
N GLY A 128 0.34 -6.28 16.13
CA GLY A 128 1.59 -6.60 16.80
C GLY A 128 1.45 -7.20 18.19
N GLU A 129 0.24 -7.18 18.78
CA GLU A 129 -0.04 -7.92 20.01
C GLU A 129 -0.30 -9.39 19.66
N PRO A 130 0.62 -10.32 20.00
CA PRO A 130 0.24 -11.71 20.06
C PRO A 130 -0.76 -11.86 21.19
N ASP A 131 -2.01 -12.20 20.85
CA ASP A 131 -2.86 -12.94 21.76
C ASP A 131 -2.09 -14.21 22.19
N GLY A 132 -1.48 -14.17 23.38
CA GLY A 132 -0.96 -15.34 24.10
C GLY A 132 0.48 -15.75 23.82
N VAL A 133 1.45 -15.00 24.33
CA VAL A 133 2.73 -15.59 24.78
C VAL A 133 2.80 -15.43 26.30
N ASP A 134 2.28 -16.44 27.00
CA ASP A 134 2.80 -16.88 28.28
C ASP A 134 4.09 -17.69 28.04
#